data_AF-A0A962R6F8-F1
#
_entry.id   AF-A0A962R6F8-F1
#
_cell.length_a   1.000
_cell.length_b   1.000
_cell.length_c   1.000
_cell.angle_alpha   90.00
_cell.angle_beta   90.00
_cell.angle_gamma   90.00
#
_symmetry.space_group_name_H-M   'P 1'
#
loop_
_entity.id
_entity.type
_entity.pdbx_description
1 polymer ?
#
loop_
_entity_poly.entity_id
_entity_poly.type
_entity_poly.pdbx_seq_one_letter_code
_entity_poly.pdbx_strand_id
1 'polypeptide(L)' 'MSQDDKKKRAAEAALEYIEAGMIVGVGTGSTVNHFIDVLATMKGKIEGGVSSSEAST' A
#
# COMPACT_ATOMS: atom_id res chain seq x y z
N MET A 1 -11.44 18.84 1.89
CA MET A 1 -10.75 17.52 1.93
C MET A 1 -10.38 17.21 3.35
N SER A 2 -10.85 16.07 3.86
CA SER A 2 -10.43 15.53 5.16
C SER A 2 -8.96 15.11 5.12
N GLN A 3 -8.33 15.02 6.29
CA GLN A 3 -7.01 14.41 6.42
C GLN A 3 -7.04 12.94 5.93
N ASP A 4 -8.15 12.23 6.15
CA ASP A 4 -8.33 10.86 5.68
C ASP A 4 -8.35 10.77 4.14
N ASP A 5 -9.07 11.68 3.48
CA ASP A 5 -9.11 11.76 2.01
C ASP A 5 -7.71 12.00 1.41
N LYS A 6 -6.88 12.81 2.09
CA LYS A 6 -5.50 13.03 1.65
C LYS A 6 -4.66 11.76 1.76
N LYS A 7 -4.85 10.97 2.82
CA LYS A 7 -4.16 9.69 3.02
C LYS A 7 -4.56 8.66 1.96
N LYS A 8 -5.85 8.54 1.66
CA LYS A 8 -6.37 7.67 0.59
C LYS A 8 -5.79 8.02 -0.78
N ARG A 9 -5.82 9.30 -1.15
CA ARG A 9 -5.26 9.74 -2.43
C ARG A 9 -3.75 9.50 -2.54
N ALA A 10 -3.01 9.63 -1.44
CA ALA A 10 -1.58 9.31 -1.42
C ALA A 10 -1.34 7.80 -1.61
N ALA A 11 -2.15 6.96 -0.97
CA ALA A 11 -2.11 5.51 -1.14
C ALA A 11 -2.42 5.08 -2.57
N GLU A 12 -3.45 5.66 -3.19
CA GLU A 12 -3.81 5.40 -4.59
C GLU A 12 -2.69 5.80 -5.55
N ALA A 13 -2.12 7.00 -5.38
CA ALA A 13 -1.02 7.47 -6.22
C ALA A 13 0.23 6.58 -6.11
N ALA A 14 0.47 5.97 -4.94
CA ALA A 14 1.60 5.05 -4.76
C ALA A 14 1.48 3.79 -5.63
N LEU A 15 0.27 3.36 -6.00
CA LEU A 15 0.08 2.20 -6.89
C LEU A 15 0.64 2.42 -8.30
N GLU A 16 0.69 3.67 -8.78
CA GLU A 16 1.24 3.99 -10.10
C GLU A 16 2.74 3.69 -10.21
N TYR A 17 3.43 3.56 -9.08
CA TYR A 17 4.86 3.26 -9.01
C TYR A 17 5.17 1.77 -8.86
N ILE A 18 4.16 0.91 -8.75
CA ILE A 18 4.34 -0.53 -8.55
C ILE A 18 4.21 -1.26 -9.88
N GLU A 19 5.28 -1.93 -10.27
CA GLU A 19 5.30 -2.77 -11.46
C GLU A 19 5.06 -4.24 -11.10
N ALA A 20 4.63 -5.02 -12.09
CA ALA A 20 4.43 -6.44 -11.91
C ALA A 20 5.76 -7.15 -11.63
N GLY A 21 5.76 -8.09 -10.67
CA GLY A 21 6.94 -8.81 -10.21
C GLY A 21 7.74 -8.07 -9.13
N MET A 22 7.34 -6.86 -8.71
CA MET A 22 8.03 -6.18 -7.61
C MET A 22 7.73 -6.84 -6.26
N ILE A 23 8.72 -6.79 -5.38
CA ILE A 23 8.55 -7.00 -3.94
C ILE A 23 8.35 -5.63 -3.30
N VAL A 24 7.23 -5.45 -2.59
CA VAL A 24 6.83 -4.15 -2.05
C VAL A 24 7.07 -4.12 -0.54
N GLY A 25 7.90 -3.19 -0.06
CA GLY A 25 8.02 -2.92 1.37
C GLY A 25 6.80 -2.17 1.89
N VAL A 26 6.15 -2.71 2.92
CA VAL A 26 4.96 -2.13 3.56
C VAL A 26 5.36 -1.57 4.92
N GLY A 27 5.22 -0.26 5.08
CA GLY A 27 5.48 0.44 6.34
C GLY A 27 4.40 0.20 7.40
N THR A 28 4.26 1.10 8.37
CA THR A 28 3.17 1.04 9.37
C THR A 28 2.57 2.42 9.61
N GLY A 29 1.24 2.47 9.79
CA GLY A 29 0.51 3.69 10.16
C GLY A 29 -0.77 3.89 9.35
N SER A 30 -1.60 4.85 9.77
CA SER A 30 -2.93 5.07 9.18
C SER A 30 -2.96 5.33 7.66
N THR A 31 -1.90 5.88 7.07
CA THR A 31 -1.79 6.03 5.60
C THR A 31 -1.48 4.70 4.92
N VAL A 32 -0.68 3.86 5.58
CA VAL A 32 -0.31 2.54 5.05
C VAL A 32 -1.50 1.58 5.07
N ASN A 33 -2.41 1.71 6.04
CA ASN A 33 -3.65 0.93 6.03
C ASN A 33 -4.46 1.16 4.74
N HIS A 34 -4.62 2.42 4.33
CA HIS A 34 -5.25 2.75 3.05
C HIS A 34 -4.45 2.20 1.86
N PHE A 35 -3.11 2.20 1.95
CA PHE A 35 -2.24 1.60 0.93
C PHE A 35 -2.42 0.09 0.80
N ILE A 36 -2.53 -0.64 1.91
CA ILE A 36 -2.78 -2.09 1.93
C ILE A 36 -4.13 -2.40 1.26
N ASP A 37 -5.16 -1.61 1.56
CA ASP A 37 -6.50 -1.77 0.97
C ASP A 37 -6.45 -1.63 -0.56
N VAL A 38 -5.75 -0.61 -1.07
CA VAL A 38 -5.64 -0.41 -2.52
C VAL A 38 -4.64 -1.37 -3.17
N LEU A 39 -3.59 -1.79 -2.46
CA LEU A 39 -2.62 -2.79 -2.92
C LEU A 39 -3.27 -4.17 -3.14
N ALA A 40 -4.31 -4.50 -2.35
CA ALA A 40 -5.10 -5.71 -2.54
C ALA A 40 -5.74 -5.78 -3.94
N THR A 41 -5.98 -4.65 -4.62
CA THR A 41 -6.48 -4.62 -6.00
C THR A 41 -5.45 -5.08 -7.04
N MET A 42 -4.16 -5.08 -6.67
CA MET A 42 -3.04 -5.59 -7.49
C MET A 42 -2.54 -6.96 -7.03
N LYS A 43 -3.32 -7.68 -6.22
CA LYS A 43 -2.98 -9.03 -5.76
C LYS A 43 -2.72 -9.95 -6.96
N GLY A 44 -1.55 -10.60 -6.96
CA GLY A 44 -1.09 -11.47 -8.04
C GLY A 44 -0.27 -10.77 -9.13
N LYS A 45 -0.17 -9.43 -9.11
CA LYS A 45 0.81 -8.69 -9.92
C LYS A 45 2.14 -8.51 -9.21
N ILE A 46 2.12 -8.37 -7.87
CA ILE A 46 3.34 -8.29 -7.05
C ILE A 46 3.78 -9.68 -6.61
N GLU A 47 5.08 -9.89 -6.48
CA GLU A 47 5.65 -11.17 -6.02
C GLU A 47 5.42 -11.37 -4.52
N GLY A 48 5.42 -10.28 -3.76
CA GLY A 48 5.13 -10.30 -2.33
C GLY A 48 5.21 -8.92 -1.66
N GLY A 49 4.75 -8.85 -0.42
CA GLY A 49 4.89 -7.70 0.46
C GLY A 49 5.80 -8.02 1.64
N VAL A 50 6.75 -7.15 1.97
CA VAL A 50 7.61 -7.27 3.16
C VAL A 50 7.15 -6.24 4.18
N SER A 51 6.62 -6.70 5.30
CA SER A 51 6.10 -5.83 6.34
C SER A 51 7.18 -5.35 7.30
N SER A 52 7.13 -4.07 7.68
CA SER A 52 8.00 -3.52 8.72
C SER A 52 7.49 -3.77 10.14
N SER A 53 6.28 -4.31 10.33
CA SER A 53 5.73 -4.62 11.65
C SER A 53 4.63 -5.70 11.61
N GLU A 54 4.36 -6.33 12.76
CA GLU A 54 3.24 -7.28 12.88
C GLU A 54 1.87 -6.63 12.65
N ALA A 55 1.75 -5.31 12.85
CA ALA A 55 0.51 -4.57 12.62
C ALA A 55 0.20 -4.37 11.12
N SER A 56 1.15 -4.67 10.24
CA SER A 56 1.02 -4.53 8.78
C SER A 56 1.35 -5.85 8.07
N THR A 57 1.28 -6.97 8.79
CA THR A 57 1.47 -8.34 8.27
C THR A 57 0.11 -8.93 7.86
#